data_AF-A0A9D7EFG3-F1
#
_entry.id   AF-A0A9D7EFG3-F1
#
_cell.length_a   1.000
_cell.length_b   1.000
_cell.length_c   1.000
_cell.angle_alpha   90.00
_cell.angle_beta   90.00
_cell.angle_gamma   90.00
#
_symmetry.space_group_name_H-M   'P 1'
#
loop_
_entity.id
_entity.type
_entity.pdbx_description
1 polymer ?
#
loop_
_entity_poly.entity_id
_entity_poly.type
_entity_poly.pdbx_seq_one_letter_code
_entity_poly.pdbx_strand_id
1 'polypeptide(L)'
;MTAIRKIIAGGQTGADRAGLDFALANQIPIGGWCPKGRRAEDGIVPSRYQLREHPASAYQPRTIQNIDESDLTAVFARAPLSPGSRYTLKQCRHQGKKHVWLAGFPDAEADAKCLRAALSQFDGILNIAGSRESKCPGNYEHVLRVLRLATAELTSVRNQEPSQPDRK
;
A
#
# COMPACT_ATOMS: atom_id res chain seq x y z
N MET A 1 -18.11 0.54 -9.26
CA MET A 1 -17.23 1.70 -9.02
C MET A 1 -16.02 1.22 -8.25
N THR A 2 -14.83 1.78 -8.51
CA THR A 2 -13.65 1.47 -7.71
C THR A 2 -13.56 2.44 -6.55
N ALA A 3 -13.43 1.93 -5.32
CA ALA A 3 -13.37 2.70 -4.10
C ALA A 3 -12.32 2.12 -3.13
N ILE A 4 -11.18 2.80 -3.02
CA ILE A 4 -10.19 2.48 -1.98
C ILE A 4 -10.68 3.11 -0.68
N ARG A 5 -11.26 2.30 0.21
CA ARG A 5 -11.82 2.77 1.49
C ARG A 5 -10.74 3.11 2.51
N LYS A 6 -9.62 2.40 2.45
CA LYS A 6 -8.48 2.55 3.35
C LYS A 6 -7.21 2.02 2.69
N ILE A 7 -6.08 2.68 2.94
CA ILE A 7 -4.77 2.14 2.62
C ILE A 7 -4.08 1.71 3.91
N ILE A 8 -3.61 0.47 3.97
CA ILE A 8 -2.79 -0.01 5.07
C ILE A 8 -1.38 -0.35 4.61
N ALA A 9 -0.41 -0.20 5.50
CA ALA A 9 0.97 -0.56 5.20
C ALA A 9 1.76 -0.88 6.48
N GLY A 10 2.90 -1.54 6.29
CA GLY A 10 3.68 -2.11 7.39
C GLY A 10 4.63 -1.17 8.11
N GLY A 11 4.71 0.09 7.69
CA GLY A 11 5.65 0.98 8.33
C GLY A 11 7.10 0.66 7.97
N GLN A 12 7.47 0.17 6.78
CA GLN A 12 8.88 0.18 6.26
C GLN A 12 9.17 1.28 5.19
N THR A 13 10.41 1.76 5.06
CA THR A 13 10.77 2.75 4.01
C THR A 13 10.44 2.22 2.60
N GLY A 14 10.52 3.08 1.57
CA GLY A 14 10.16 2.68 0.22
C GLY A 14 8.64 2.52 0.08
N ALA A 15 8.20 1.32 -0.30
CA ALA A 15 6.81 1.07 -0.68
C ALA A 15 5.78 1.37 0.41
N ASP A 16 5.98 0.87 1.65
CA ASP A 16 4.96 1.07 2.70
C ASP A 16 4.78 2.57 2.98
N ARG A 17 5.88 3.32 2.96
CA ARG A 17 5.90 4.76 3.23
C ARG A 17 5.23 5.57 2.13
N ALA A 18 5.53 5.25 0.88
CA ALA A 18 4.88 5.85 -0.28
C ALA A 18 3.36 5.59 -0.28
N GLY A 19 2.92 4.38 0.07
CA GLY A 19 1.50 4.07 0.20
C GLY A 19 0.79 4.93 1.25
N LEU A 20 1.40 5.09 2.43
CA LEU A 20 0.85 5.92 3.50
C LEU A 20 0.83 7.41 3.14
N ASP A 21 1.91 7.92 2.53
CA ASP A 21 1.99 9.33 2.14
C ASP A 21 1.02 9.67 0.99
N PHE A 22 0.85 8.75 0.02
CA PHE A 22 -0.17 8.88 -1.02
C PHE A 22 -1.58 8.96 -0.41
N ALA A 23 -1.89 8.09 0.54
CA ALA A 23 -3.20 8.06 1.18
C ALA A 23 -3.49 9.35 1.97
N LEU A 24 -2.52 9.84 2.75
CA LEU A 24 -2.62 11.11 3.47
C LEU A 24 -2.85 12.29 2.51
N ALA A 25 -2.10 12.36 1.40
CA ALA A 25 -2.23 13.42 0.42
C ALA A 25 -3.60 13.44 -0.29
N ASN A 26 -4.27 12.29 -0.40
CA ASN A 26 -5.58 12.13 -1.05
C ASN A 26 -6.74 11.98 -0.05
N GLN A 27 -6.51 12.24 1.24
CA GLN A 27 -7.52 12.11 2.30
C GLN A 27 -8.16 10.72 2.37
N ILE A 28 -7.40 9.68 2.00
CA ILE A 28 -7.79 8.28 2.15
C ILE A 28 -7.41 7.84 3.57
N PRO A 29 -8.31 7.22 4.34
CA PRO A 29 -7.97 6.68 5.65
C PRO A 29 -6.73 5.78 5.60
N ILE A 30 -5.84 5.93 6.59
CA ILE A 30 -4.64 5.10 6.72
C ILE A 30 -4.71 4.14 7.91
N GLY A 31 -3.86 3.12 7.90
CA GLY A 31 -3.62 2.27 9.06
C GLY A 31 -2.61 1.16 8.76
N GLY A 32 -2.74 0.06 9.50
CA GLY A 32 -1.89 -1.11 9.36
C GLY A 32 -1.11 -1.43 10.62
N TRP A 33 -0.33 -2.49 10.53
CA TRP A 33 0.49 -3.03 11.62
C TRP A 33 1.97 -2.78 11.34
N CYS A 34 2.68 -2.25 12.34
CA CYS A 34 4.13 -2.13 12.36
C CYS A 34 4.72 -3.04 13.47
N PRO A 35 6.02 -3.32 13.48
CA PRO A 35 6.63 -4.12 14.55
C PRO A 35 6.57 -3.39 15.90
N LYS A 36 6.67 -4.13 17.00
CA LYS A 36 6.89 -3.57 18.35
C LYS A 36 8.05 -2.57 18.35
N GLY A 37 7.85 -1.43 19.02
CA GLY A 37 8.74 -0.27 19.01
C GLY A 37 8.67 0.56 17.73
N ARG A 38 7.64 0.34 16.89
CA ARG A 38 7.45 0.99 15.58
C ARG A 38 8.71 0.95 14.71
N ARG A 39 9.39 -0.19 14.65
CA ARG A 39 10.69 -0.32 13.99
C ARG A 39 10.58 -0.22 12.47
N ALA A 40 11.48 0.56 11.87
CA ALA A 40 11.77 0.63 10.44
C ALA A 40 13.29 0.63 10.22
N GLU A 41 13.77 0.60 8.98
CA GLU A 41 15.21 0.64 8.72
C GLU A 41 15.87 1.99 9.06
N ASP A 42 15.09 3.06 9.00
CA ASP A 42 15.47 4.44 9.30
C ASP A 42 15.18 4.83 10.77
N GLY A 43 14.91 3.83 11.62
CA GLY A 43 14.65 4.02 13.04
C GLY A 43 13.19 3.78 13.40
N ILE A 44 12.51 4.81 13.91
CA ILE A 44 11.14 4.72 14.42
C ILE A 44 10.18 5.26 13.35
N VAL A 45 9.13 4.50 13.04
CA VAL A 45 8.08 4.95 12.12
C VAL A 45 7.42 6.21 12.68
N PRO A 46 7.41 7.33 11.93
CA PRO A 46 6.84 8.60 12.36
C PRO A 46 5.41 8.46 12.91
N SER A 47 5.09 9.22 13.97
CA SER A 47 3.79 9.17 14.65
C SER A 47 2.62 9.65 13.79
N ARG A 48 2.89 10.47 12.75
CA ARG A 48 1.89 10.87 11.76
C ARG A 48 1.20 9.69 11.08
N TYR A 49 1.89 8.53 11.01
CA TYR A 49 1.29 7.30 10.55
C TYR A 49 0.60 6.59 11.72
N GLN A 50 -0.74 6.59 11.72
CA GLN A 50 -1.56 5.98 12.77
C GLN A 50 -1.57 4.43 12.68
N LEU A 51 -0.39 3.82 12.78
CA LEU A 51 -0.17 2.37 12.73
C LEU A 51 -0.32 1.76 14.13
N ARG A 52 -0.84 0.53 14.17
CA ARG A 52 -0.88 -0.30 15.37
C ARG A 52 0.43 -1.07 15.51
N GLU A 53 0.91 -1.21 16.73
CA GLU A 53 2.09 -2.05 16.99
C GLU A 53 1.67 -3.50 17.18
N HIS A 54 2.33 -4.40 16.45
CA HIS A 54 2.25 -5.82 16.74
C HIS A 54 3.04 -6.13 18.03
N PRO A 55 2.62 -7.08 18.89
CA PRO A 55 3.37 -7.47 20.08
C PRO A 55 4.81 -7.96 19.81
N ALA A 56 5.10 -8.35 18.57
CA ALA A 56 6.39 -8.87 18.15
C ALA A 56 7.21 -7.79 17.43
N SER A 57 8.50 -7.73 17.70
CA SER A 57 9.44 -6.79 17.06
C SER A 57 9.95 -7.27 15.69
N ALA A 58 9.65 -8.52 15.31
CA ALA A 58 9.97 -9.08 14.00
C ALA A 58 9.06 -8.50 12.90
N TYR A 59 9.53 -8.49 11.65
CA TYR A 59 8.77 -7.95 10.52
C TYR A 59 7.72 -8.92 9.96
N GLN A 60 7.90 -10.22 10.17
CA GLN A 60 7.02 -11.26 9.63
C GLN A 60 5.59 -11.16 10.20
N PRO A 61 5.37 -11.05 11.53
CA PRO A 61 4.02 -11.01 12.08
C PRO A 61 3.21 -9.79 11.62
N ARG A 62 3.83 -8.59 11.59
CA ARG A 62 3.15 -7.42 11.04
C ARG A 62 2.80 -7.56 9.55
N THR A 63 3.59 -8.34 8.80
CA THR A 63 3.33 -8.56 7.37
C THR A 63 2.09 -9.43 7.18
N ILE A 64 1.99 -10.51 7.97
CA ILE A 64 0.80 -11.38 8.02
C ILE A 64 -0.44 -10.55 8.35
N GLN A 65 -0.43 -9.76 9.44
CA GLN A 65 -1.62 -8.99 9.83
C GLN A 65 -2.07 -7.98 8.78
N ASN A 66 -1.14 -7.31 8.11
CA ASN A 66 -1.50 -6.39 7.01
C ASN A 66 -2.08 -7.13 5.80
N ILE A 67 -1.63 -8.35 5.50
CA ILE A 67 -2.22 -9.16 4.44
C ILE A 67 -3.63 -9.58 4.84
N ASP A 68 -3.79 -10.13 6.05
CA ASP A 68 -5.07 -10.64 6.56
C ASP A 68 -6.17 -9.57 6.61
N GLU A 69 -5.83 -8.35 7.03
CA GLU A 69 -6.76 -7.22 7.14
C GLU A 69 -7.00 -6.44 5.83
N SER A 70 -6.40 -6.89 4.71
CA SER A 70 -6.60 -6.27 3.40
C SER A 70 -7.48 -7.10 2.49
N ASP A 71 -8.18 -6.44 1.58
CA ASP A 71 -8.94 -7.10 0.51
C ASP A 71 -8.09 -7.34 -0.74
N LEU A 72 -7.03 -6.54 -0.91
CA LEU A 72 -6.02 -6.68 -1.95
C LEU A 72 -4.66 -6.22 -1.40
N THR A 73 -3.59 -6.98 -1.69
CA THR A 73 -2.21 -6.54 -1.44
C THR A 73 -1.49 -6.22 -2.75
N ALA A 74 -1.05 -4.97 -2.94
CA ALA A 74 -0.15 -4.57 -4.01
C ALA A 74 1.31 -4.71 -3.54
N VAL A 75 2.06 -5.62 -4.16
CA VAL A 75 3.44 -5.93 -3.79
C VAL A 75 4.41 -5.34 -4.82
N PHE A 76 5.06 -4.24 -4.46
CA PHE A 76 6.10 -3.57 -5.25
C PHE A 76 7.47 -4.20 -5.01
N ALA A 77 7.90 -5.06 -5.93
CA ALA A 77 9.16 -5.77 -5.80
C ALA A 77 9.74 -6.15 -7.17
N ARG A 78 10.85 -5.53 -7.56
CA ARG A 78 11.60 -5.96 -8.73
C ARG A 78 12.32 -7.29 -8.51
N ALA A 79 12.56 -8.00 -9.61
CA ALA A 79 13.46 -9.16 -9.60
C ALA A 79 14.93 -8.72 -9.52
N PRO A 80 15.82 -9.50 -8.87
CA PRO A 80 15.49 -10.65 -8.04
C PRO A 80 14.80 -10.25 -6.72
N LEU A 81 13.83 -11.04 -6.28
CA LEU A 81 13.05 -10.75 -5.08
C LEU A 81 13.91 -10.79 -3.81
N SER A 82 13.82 -9.72 -3.02
CA SER A 82 14.36 -9.70 -1.66
C SER A 82 13.69 -10.77 -0.77
N PRO A 83 14.33 -11.23 0.33
CA PRO A 83 13.70 -12.16 1.26
C PRO A 83 12.36 -11.66 1.81
N GLY A 84 12.23 -10.35 2.09
CA GLY A 84 10.99 -9.75 2.57
C GLY A 84 9.88 -9.79 1.53
N SER A 85 10.16 -9.35 0.30
CA SER A 85 9.17 -9.36 -0.78
C SER A 85 8.74 -10.78 -1.14
N ARG A 86 9.69 -11.73 -1.16
CA ARG A 86 9.42 -13.16 -1.37
C ARG A 86 8.52 -13.72 -0.27
N TYR A 87 8.76 -13.33 0.98
CA TYR A 87 7.93 -13.73 2.11
C TYR A 87 6.50 -13.20 1.95
N THR A 88 6.31 -11.91 1.64
CA THR A 88 4.98 -11.30 1.41
C THR A 88 4.21 -12.04 0.32
N LEU A 89 4.82 -12.27 -0.84
CA LEU A 89 4.19 -13.00 -1.95
C LEU A 89 3.83 -14.44 -1.55
N LYS A 90 4.71 -15.13 -0.81
CA LYS A 90 4.44 -16.48 -0.30
C LYS A 90 3.25 -16.48 0.66
N GLN A 91 3.14 -15.51 1.57
CA GLN A 91 2.02 -15.43 2.51
C GLN A 91 0.70 -15.12 1.81
N CYS A 92 0.67 -14.18 0.86
CA CYS A 92 -0.54 -13.88 0.08
C CYS A 92 -1.08 -15.15 -0.60
N ARG A 93 -0.19 -15.95 -1.23
CA ARG A 93 -0.57 -17.23 -1.86
C ARG A 93 -1.02 -18.27 -0.84
N HIS A 94 -0.28 -18.41 0.26
CA HIS A 94 -0.58 -19.41 1.29
C HIS A 94 -1.95 -19.20 1.95
N GLN A 95 -2.34 -17.94 2.16
CA GLN A 95 -3.60 -17.57 2.78
C GLN A 95 -4.76 -17.42 1.78
N GLY A 96 -4.50 -17.59 0.47
CA GLY A 96 -5.52 -17.37 -0.57
C GLY A 96 -5.97 -15.91 -0.71
N LYS A 97 -5.16 -14.95 -0.26
CA LYS A 97 -5.49 -13.51 -0.30
C LYS A 97 -5.16 -12.92 -1.68
N LYS A 98 -6.06 -12.07 -2.18
CA LYS A 98 -5.88 -11.40 -3.48
C LYS A 98 -4.64 -10.51 -3.42
N HIS A 99 -3.78 -10.63 -4.43
CA HIS A 99 -2.58 -9.83 -4.53
C HIS A 99 -2.22 -9.55 -5.99
N VAL A 100 -1.54 -8.43 -6.22
CA VAL A 100 -0.91 -8.09 -7.49
C VAL A 100 0.59 -7.89 -7.25
N TRP A 101 1.42 -8.55 -8.05
CA TRP A 101 2.86 -8.35 -8.02
C TRP A 101 3.26 -7.32 -9.07
N LEU A 102 3.83 -6.21 -8.61
CA LEU A 102 4.26 -5.08 -9.41
C LEU A 102 5.80 -5.09 -9.46
N ALA A 103 6.34 -5.48 -10.61
CA ALA A 103 7.77 -5.75 -10.83
C ALA A 103 8.39 -4.82 -11.87
N GLY A 104 7.63 -3.84 -12.37
CA GLY A 104 7.99 -2.98 -13.50
C GLY A 104 9.09 -1.96 -13.21
N PHE A 105 9.48 -1.74 -11.94
CA PHE A 105 10.51 -0.76 -11.59
C PHE A 105 11.73 -0.78 -12.53
N PRO A 106 12.10 0.37 -13.15
CA PRO A 106 11.59 1.73 -12.90
C PRO A 106 10.40 2.18 -13.79
N ASP A 107 9.78 1.28 -14.57
CA ASP A 107 8.63 1.57 -15.42
C ASP A 107 7.32 1.66 -14.61
N ALA A 108 7.00 2.87 -14.18
CA ALA A 108 5.78 3.16 -13.42
C ALA A 108 4.49 3.03 -14.27
N GLU A 109 4.54 3.20 -15.59
CA GLU A 109 3.34 3.08 -16.43
C GLU A 109 2.90 1.62 -16.52
N ALA A 110 3.86 0.70 -16.66
CA ALA A 110 3.60 -0.73 -16.66
C ALA A 110 2.94 -1.19 -15.34
N ASP A 111 3.54 -0.81 -14.21
CA ASP A 111 3.00 -1.16 -12.89
C ASP A 111 1.64 -0.47 -12.63
N ALA A 112 1.46 0.78 -13.09
CA ALA A 112 0.18 1.48 -12.98
C ALA A 112 -0.94 0.82 -13.78
N LYS A 113 -0.64 0.34 -14.99
CA LYS A 113 -1.59 -0.43 -15.80
C LYS A 113 -2.02 -1.71 -15.08
N CYS A 114 -1.08 -2.47 -14.52
CA CYS A 114 -1.37 -3.68 -13.77
C CYS A 114 -2.17 -3.39 -12.50
N LEU A 115 -1.80 -2.36 -11.74
CA LEU A 115 -2.51 -1.97 -10.53
C LEU A 115 -3.94 -1.49 -10.85
N ARG A 116 -4.12 -0.67 -11.89
CA ARG A 116 -5.44 -0.21 -12.34
C ARG A 116 -6.35 -1.38 -12.71
N ALA A 117 -5.81 -2.39 -13.42
CA ALA A 117 -6.55 -3.60 -13.75
C ALA A 117 -6.97 -4.38 -12.49
N ALA A 118 -6.06 -4.54 -11.52
CA ALA A 118 -6.35 -5.20 -10.24
C ALA A 118 -7.37 -4.43 -9.38
N LEU A 119 -7.41 -3.10 -9.52
CA LEU A 119 -8.37 -2.23 -8.85
C LEU A 119 -9.69 -2.07 -9.61
N SER A 120 -9.85 -2.69 -10.79
CA SER A 120 -11.11 -2.64 -11.52
C SER A 120 -12.22 -3.27 -10.69
N GLN A 121 -13.26 -2.49 -10.37
CA GLN A 121 -14.37 -2.90 -9.49
C GLN A 121 -13.96 -3.20 -8.03
N PHE A 122 -12.76 -2.79 -7.62
CA PHE A 122 -12.30 -2.97 -6.24
C PHE A 122 -13.01 -2.00 -5.30
N ASP A 123 -13.58 -2.51 -4.22
CA ASP A 123 -14.14 -1.71 -3.13
C ASP A 123 -13.71 -2.31 -1.79
N GLY A 124 -12.74 -1.69 -1.12
CA GLY A 124 -12.17 -2.27 0.10
C GLY A 124 -10.85 -1.66 0.59
N ILE A 125 -10.11 -2.45 1.37
CA ILE A 125 -8.85 -2.11 2.02
C ILE A 125 -7.67 -2.56 1.16
N LEU A 126 -6.85 -1.61 0.70
CA LEU A 126 -5.65 -1.88 -0.09
C LEU A 126 -4.42 -1.89 0.82
N ASN A 127 -3.70 -3.01 0.86
CA ASN A 127 -2.39 -3.10 1.50
C ASN A 127 -1.28 -2.77 0.48
N ILE A 128 -0.40 -1.83 0.83
CA ILE A 128 0.80 -1.53 0.06
C ILE A 128 1.99 -2.16 0.76
N ALA A 129 2.67 -3.05 0.04
CA ALA A 129 3.86 -3.73 0.52
C ALA A 129 4.95 -3.68 -0.55
N GLY A 130 6.22 -3.76 -0.14
CA GLY A 130 7.30 -3.85 -1.11
C GLY A 130 8.69 -3.76 -0.52
N SER A 131 9.68 -3.63 -1.40
CA SER A 131 11.06 -3.44 -1.00
C SER A 131 11.25 -2.14 -0.22
N ARG A 132 12.00 -2.24 0.87
CA ARG A 132 12.57 -1.09 1.57
C ARG A 132 13.50 -0.28 0.67
N GLU A 133 13.66 1.01 0.97
CA GLU A 133 14.44 1.95 0.16
C GLU A 133 15.88 1.48 0.00
N SER A 134 16.52 1.00 1.08
CA SER A 134 17.89 0.48 1.03
C SER A 134 18.09 -0.76 0.12
N LYS A 135 17.01 -1.44 -0.29
CA LYS A 135 17.06 -2.62 -1.19
C LYS A 135 16.63 -2.30 -2.61
N CYS A 136 15.88 -1.22 -2.81
CA CYS A 136 15.50 -0.72 -4.11
C CYS A 136 15.48 0.82 -4.05
N PRO A 137 16.63 1.48 -4.20
CA PRO A 137 16.68 2.94 -4.21
C PRO A 137 15.77 3.52 -5.31
N GLY A 138 14.98 4.53 -4.98
CA GLY A 138 13.93 5.10 -5.82
C GLY A 138 12.57 4.42 -5.71
N ASN A 139 12.42 3.36 -4.89
CA ASN A 139 11.16 2.63 -4.82
C ASN A 139 10.03 3.46 -4.21
N TYR A 140 10.33 4.34 -3.25
CA TYR A 140 9.36 5.29 -2.73
C TYR A 140 8.71 6.13 -3.85
N GLU A 141 9.52 6.79 -4.67
CA GLU A 141 9.04 7.64 -5.78
C GLU A 141 8.32 6.83 -6.86
N HIS A 142 8.82 5.64 -7.17
CA HIS A 142 8.17 4.72 -8.10
C HIS A 142 6.76 4.37 -7.62
N VAL A 143 6.61 3.95 -6.36
CA VAL A 143 5.31 3.58 -5.78
C VAL A 143 4.35 4.77 -5.78
N LEU A 144 4.81 5.96 -5.40
CA LEU A 144 3.99 7.18 -5.48
C LEU A 144 3.50 7.46 -6.89
N ARG A 145 4.39 7.37 -7.89
CA ARG A 145 4.05 7.59 -9.29
C ARG A 145 3.04 6.55 -9.79
N VAL A 146 3.26 5.27 -9.49
CA VAL A 146 2.34 4.18 -9.84
C VAL A 146 0.96 4.41 -9.25
N LEU A 147 0.86 4.76 -7.96
CA LEU A 147 -0.42 5.03 -7.31
C LEU A 147 -1.15 6.20 -7.97
N ARG A 148 -0.47 7.33 -8.20
CA ARG A 148 -1.05 8.49 -8.89
C ARG A 148 -1.59 8.13 -10.28
N LEU A 149 -0.81 7.41 -11.08
CA LEU A 149 -1.21 6.99 -12.42
C LEU A 149 -2.37 6.00 -12.39
N ALA A 150 -2.35 5.03 -11.48
CA ALA A 150 -3.38 4.00 -11.37
C ALA A 150 -4.72 4.57 -10.90
N THR A 151 -4.72 5.63 -10.08
CA THR A 151 -5.92 6.21 -9.47
C THR A 151 -6.38 7.53 -10.08
N ALA A 152 -5.72 8.04 -11.12
CA ALA A 152 -6.04 9.35 -11.71
C ALA A 152 -7.53 9.52 -12.10
N GLU A 153 -8.19 8.42 -12.51
CA GLU A 153 -9.61 8.38 -12.87
C GLU A 153 -10.55 8.21 -11.68
N LEU A 154 -10.06 7.87 -10.49
CA LEU A 154 -10.86 7.74 -9.26
C LEU A 154 -11.12 9.10 -8.61
N THR A 155 -10.18 10.04 -8.79
CA THR A 155 -10.23 11.40 -8.24
C THR A 155 -11.16 12.34 -8.98
N SER A 156 -11.47 12.08 -10.25
CA SER A 156 -12.39 12.93 -11.04
C SER A 156 -13.87 12.74 -10.65
N VAL A 157 -14.23 11.62 -10.01
CA VAL A 157 -15.63 11.30 -9.67
C VAL A 157 -16.03 11.81 -8.27
N ARG A 158 -15.09 11.89 -7.31
CA ARG A 158 -15.39 12.38 -5.94
C ARG A 158 -15.66 13.88 -5.84
N ASN A 159 -15.27 14.68 -6.83
CA ASN A 159 -15.53 16.12 -6.86
C ASN A 159 -16.88 16.49 -7.48
N GLN A 160 -17.78 15.51 -7.69
CA GLN A 160 -19.13 15.72 -8.22
C GLN A 160 -20.23 15.13 -7.31
N GLU A 161 -20.10 15.24 -5.99
CA GLU A 161 -21.28 15.14 -5.14
C GLU A 161 -22.02 16.48 -5.14
N PRO A 162 -23.28 16.55 -5.61
CA PRO A 162 -24.08 17.75 -5.49
C PRO A 162 -24.37 18.00 -4.02
N SER A 163 -24.06 19.20 -3.54
CA SER A 163 -24.59 19.75 -2.30
C SER A 163 -26.11 19.57 -2.31
N GLN A 164 -26.61 18.74 -1.39
CA GLN A 164 -28.04 18.71 -1.10
C GLN A 164 -28.44 20.12 -0.60
N PRO A 165 -29.45 20.76 -1.20
CA PRO A 165 -29.99 21.99 -0.65
C PRO A 165 -30.87 21.62 0.54
N ASP A 166 -30.48 22.07 1.73
CA ASP A 166 -31.39 22.04 2.87
C ASP A 166 -32.59 22.96 2.59
N ARG A 167 -33.75 22.34 2.74
CA ARG A 167 -35.08 22.90 2.53
C ARG A 167 -35.48 23.72 3.74
N LYS A 168 -36.03 24.92 3.45
CA LYS A 168 -36.99 25.75 4.22
C LYS A 168 -36.74 25.96 5.71
#